data_AF-A0A7S0MKN8-F1
#
_entry.id   AF-A0A7S0MKN8-F1
#
_cell.length_a   1.000
_cell.length_b   1.000
_cell.length_c   1.000
_cell.angle_alpha   90.00
_cell.angle_beta   90.00
_cell.angle_gamma   90.00
#
_symmetry.space_group_name_H-M   'P 1'
#
loop_
_entity.id
_entity.type
_entity.pdbx_description
1 polymer ?
#
loop_
_entity_poly.entity_id
_entity_poly.type
_entity_poly.pdbx_seq_one_letter_code
_entity_poly.pdbx_strand_id
1 'polypeptide(L)'
;CVDAELEALAVAGLLLYCNLLSLLLPFRALGALIITMYRMLAGDVLRFVAVFVVLQCGFGLALLVLFQGGPDPAASGGWDQASNVLSHLVWVGLGDGLSGMMEVSEGTASPSLVMWIYLAWNVVAAVLL
;
A
#
# COMPACT_ATOMS: atom_id res chain seq x y z
N CYS A 1 23.82 0.48 7.58
CA CYS A 1 23.63 -0.33 8.81
C CYS A 1 22.91 0.46 9.89
N VAL A 2 23.38 1.68 10.22
CA VAL A 2 22.71 2.55 11.20
C VAL A 2 21.25 2.86 10.83
N ASP A 3 20.93 3.01 9.54
CA ASP A 3 19.57 3.34 9.09
C ASP A 3 18.56 2.22 9.39
N ALA A 4 18.94 0.95 9.20
CA ALA A 4 18.08 -0.19 9.50
C ALA A 4 17.85 -0.37 11.01
N GLU A 5 18.87 -0.07 11.82
CA GLU A 5 18.76 -0.08 13.29
C GLU A 5 17.85 1.05 13.79
N LEU A 6 17.93 2.22 13.17
CA LEU A 6 17.07 3.37 13.45
C LEU A 6 15.61 3.08 13.08
N GLU A 7 15.37 2.49 11.91
CA GLU A 7 14.02 2.05 11.47
C GLU A 7 13.44 1.00 12.43
N ALA A 8 14.23 0.01 12.84
CA ALA A 8 13.80 -1.01 13.79
C ALA A 8 13.42 -0.40 15.15
N LEU A 9 14.21 0.57 15.65
CA LEU A 9 13.90 1.30 16.88
C LEU A 9 12.62 2.13 16.75
N ALA A 10 12.39 2.79 15.62
CA ALA A 10 11.17 3.56 15.37
C ALA A 10 9.92 2.66 15.38
N VAL A 11 9.98 1.50 14.71
CA VAL A 11 8.90 0.51 14.69
C VAL A 11 8.65 -0.07 16.08
N ALA A 12 9.71 -0.40 16.83
CA ALA A 12 9.60 -0.90 18.20
C ALA A 12 8.95 0.14 19.13
N GLY A 13 9.30 1.41 18.99
CA GLY A 13 8.67 2.51 19.72
C GLY A 13 7.18 2.63 19.43
N LEU A 14 6.78 2.55 18.16
CA LEU A 14 5.38 2.59 17.76
C LEU A 14 4.58 1.40 18.33
N LEU A 15 5.13 0.19 18.25
CA LEU A 15 4.54 -1.01 18.84
C LEU A 15 4.38 -0.89 20.37
N LEU A 16 5.34 -0.25 21.06
CA LEU A 16 5.24 0.02 22.48
C LEU A 16 4.05 0.94 22.79
N TYR A 17 3.86 2.02 22.01
CA TYR A 17 2.70 2.90 22.13
C TYR A 17 1.37 2.19 21.84
N CYS A 18 1.34 1.30 20.85
CA CYS A 18 0.16 0.47 20.59
C CYS A 18 -0.12 -0.49 21.77
N ASN A 19 0.90 -1.08 22.38
CA ASN A 19 0.74 -1.94 23.56
C ASN A 19 0.30 -1.15 24.80
N LEU A 20 0.69 0.12 24.92
CA LEU A 20 0.20 1.00 25.98
C LEU A 20 -1.33 1.16 25.95
N LEU A 21 -1.98 1.01 24.79
CA LEU A 21 -3.46 1.01 24.70
C LEU A 21 -4.09 -0.11 25.53
N SER A 22 -3.41 -1.26 25.68
CA SER A 22 -3.91 -2.38 26.50
C SER A 22 -3.96 -2.07 28.00
N LEU A 23 -3.21 -1.06 28.47
CA LEU A 23 -3.27 -0.60 29.85
C LEU A 23 -4.52 0.22 30.15
N LEU A 24 -5.29 0.65 29.13
CA LEU A 24 -6.55 1.38 29.32
C LEU A 24 -7.77 0.45 29.46
N LEU A 25 -7.58 -0.86 29.39
CA LEU A 25 -8.61 -1.88 29.59
C LEU A 25 -9.37 -1.81 30.95
N PRO A 26 -8.75 -1.45 32.10
CA PRO A 26 -9.48 -1.34 33.37
C PRO A 26 -10.42 -0.13 33.46
N PHE A 27 -10.32 0.84 32.55
CA PHE A 27 -11.25 1.99 32.52
C PHE A 27 -12.55 1.61 31.81
N ARG A 28 -13.70 1.75 32.49
CA ARG A 28 -15.01 1.31 31.99
C ARG A 28 -15.39 1.86 30.61
N ALA A 29 -15.07 3.11 30.31
CA ALA A 29 -15.37 3.73 29.01
C ALA A 29 -14.37 3.35 27.92
N LEU A 30 -13.07 3.37 28.23
CA LEU A 30 -11.99 3.14 27.27
C LEU A 30 -11.81 1.65 26.96
N GLY A 31 -12.00 0.77 27.95
CA GLY A 31 -11.97 -0.68 27.75
C GLY A 31 -13.05 -1.16 26.79
N ALA A 32 -14.26 -0.62 26.88
CA ALA A 32 -15.33 -0.94 25.92
C ALA A 32 -14.97 -0.52 24.49
N LEU A 33 -14.37 0.67 24.32
CA LEU A 33 -13.91 1.18 23.02
C LEU A 33 -12.78 0.31 22.43
N ILE A 34 -11.82 -0.11 23.24
CA ILE A 34 -10.70 -0.95 22.77
C ILE A 34 -11.20 -2.33 22.32
N ILE A 35 -12.12 -2.93 23.07
CA ILE A 35 -12.68 -4.25 22.73
C ILE A 35 -13.47 -4.17 21.42
N THR A 36 -14.28 -3.13 21.21
CA THR A 36 -15.03 -2.96 19.96
C THR A 36 -14.11 -2.69 18.77
N MET A 37 -13.09 -1.86 18.96
CA MET A 37 -12.07 -1.59 17.95
C MET A 37 -11.33 -2.86 17.55
N TYR A 38 -10.86 -3.66 18.52
CA TYR A 38 -10.16 -4.91 18.23
C TYR A 38 -11.04 -5.93 17.50
N ARG A 39 -12.33 -6.01 17.86
CA ARG A 39 -13.29 -6.90 17.20
C ARG A 39 -13.56 -6.50 15.73
N MET A 40 -13.71 -5.20 15.46
CA MET A 40 -13.86 -4.68 14.10
C MET A 40 -12.58 -4.89 13.27
N LEU A 41 -11.41 -4.66 13.88
CA LEU A 41 -10.11 -4.79 13.23
C LEU A 41 -9.81 -6.25 12.85
N ALA A 42 -9.94 -7.18 13.80
CA ALA A 42 -9.65 -8.59 13.56
C ALA A 42 -10.71 -9.27 12.67
N GLY A 43 -11.95 -8.77 12.68
CA GLY A 43 -13.06 -9.32 11.90
C GLY A 43 -13.08 -8.83 10.46
N ASP A 44 -13.39 -7.54 10.28
CA ASP A 44 -13.72 -6.99 8.96
C ASP A 44 -12.50 -6.41 8.27
N VAL A 45 -11.66 -5.67 9.01
CA VAL A 45 -10.47 -5.02 8.42
C VAL A 45 -9.45 -6.06 7.96
N LEU A 46 -9.23 -7.13 8.72
CA LEU A 46 -8.24 -8.15 8.32
C LEU A 46 -8.66 -8.90 7.06
N ARG A 47 -9.97 -9.16 6.87
CA ARG A 47 -10.53 -9.72 5.64
C ARG A 47 -10.39 -8.76 4.47
N PHE A 48 -10.66 -7.47 4.71
CA PHE A 48 -10.46 -6.41 3.72
C PHE A 48 -9.00 -6.32 3.27
N VAL A 49 -8.06 -6.26 4.22
CA VAL A 49 -6.62 -6.20 3.96
C VAL A 49 -6.15 -7.40 3.16
N ALA A 50 -6.65 -8.61 3.46
CA ALA A 50 -6.29 -9.81 2.70
C ALA A 50 -6.71 -9.71 1.22
N VAL A 51 -7.95 -9.27 0.94
CA VAL A 51 -8.43 -9.07 -0.44
C VAL A 51 -7.67 -7.95 -1.13
N PHE A 52 -7.44 -6.83 -0.42
CA PHE A 52 -6.72 -5.68 -0.92
C PHE A 52 -5.29 -6.04 -1.33
N VAL A 53 -4.55 -6.78 -0.49
CA VAL A 53 -3.17 -7.19 -0.79
C VAL A 53 -3.09 -8.12 -2.01
N VAL A 54 -4.04 -9.04 -2.18
CA VAL A 54 -4.06 -9.94 -3.36
C VAL A 54 -4.30 -9.15 -4.64
N LEU A 55 -5.26 -8.22 -4.64
CA LEU A 55 -5.52 -7.35 -5.78
C LEU A 55 -4.31 -6.46 -6.07
N GLN A 56 -3.76 -5.84 -5.03
CA GLN A 56 -2.58 -4.99 -5.12
C GLN A 56 -1.39 -5.71 -5.77
N CYS A 57 -1.11 -6.95 -5.35
CA CYS A 57 -0.06 -7.76 -5.95
C CYS A 57 -0.37 -8.08 -7.43
N GLY A 58 -1.62 -8.38 -7.78
CA GLY A 58 -2.01 -8.64 -9.17
C GLY A 58 -1.78 -7.45 -10.10
N PHE A 59 -2.25 -6.26 -9.69
CA PHE A 59 -2.05 -5.02 -10.45
C PHE A 59 -0.57 -4.59 -10.46
N GLY A 60 0.14 -4.74 -9.34
CA GLY A 60 1.57 -4.44 -9.23
C GLY A 60 2.43 -5.33 -10.15
N LEU A 61 2.15 -6.62 -10.21
CA LEU A 61 2.83 -7.54 -11.13
C LEU A 61 2.55 -7.20 -12.60
N ALA A 62 1.32 -6.82 -12.94
CA ALA A 62 0.98 -6.40 -14.30
C ALA A 62 1.77 -5.16 -14.73
N LEU A 63 1.92 -4.17 -13.85
CA LEU A 63 2.74 -2.99 -14.10
C LEU A 63 4.22 -3.33 -14.21
N LEU A 64 4.76 -4.17 -13.31
CA LEU A 64 6.16 -4.60 -13.36
C LEU A 64 6.53 -5.25 -14.70
N VAL A 65 5.66 -6.11 -15.25
CA VAL A 65 5.89 -6.74 -16.55
C VAL A 65 5.91 -5.71 -17.68
N LEU A 66 5.06 -4.68 -17.63
CA LEU A 66 5.03 -3.61 -18.63
C LEU A 66 6.28 -2.72 -18.60
N PHE A 67 6.87 -2.51 -17.42
CA PHE A 67 8.13 -1.78 -17.27
C PHE A 67 9.34 -2.64 -17.67
N GLN A 68 9.37 -3.92 -17.29
CA GLN A 68 10.44 -4.85 -17.68
C GLN A 68 10.45 -5.14 -19.19
N GLY A 69 9.30 -5.07 -19.85
CA GLY A 69 9.17 -5.22 -21.30
C GLY A 69 9.46 -3.94 -22.10
N GLY A 70 9.80 -2.83 -21.44
CA GLY A 70 10.10 -1.55 -22.06
C GLY A 70 11.39 -1.55 -22.91
N PRO A 71 11.54 -0.59 -23.84
CA PRO A 71 12.70 -0.51 -24.72
C PRO A 71 14.01 -0.23 -23.98
N ASP A 72 13.96 0.46 -22.82
CA ASP A 72 15.12 0.79 -21.99
C ASP A 72 14.86 0.53 -20.50
N PRO A 73 15.50 -0.50 -19.88
CA PRO A 73 15.31 -0.78 -18.45
C PRO A 73 15.90 0.32 -17.55
N ALA A 74 16.88 1.09 -18.03
CA ALA A 74 17.47 2.21 -17.31
C ALA A 74 16.57 3.46 -17.29
N ALA A 75 15.63 3.58 -18.24
CA ALA A 75 14.64 4.66 -18.26
C ALA A 75 13.48 4.41 -17.27
N SER A 76 13.45 3.23 -16.63
CA SER A 76 12.38 2.85 -15.72
C SER A 76 12.39 3.58 -14.37
N GLY A 77 13.36 4.45 -14.06
CA GLY A 77 13.29 5.34 -12.89
C GLY A 77 13.03 4.68 -11.52
N GLY A 78 13.30 3.38 -11.37
CA GLY A 78 12.99 2.60 -10.16
C GLY A 78 11.65 1.85 -10.19
N TRP A 79 10.90 1.90 -11.30
CA TRP A 79 9.67 1.15 -11.56
C TRP A 79 9.90 -0.33 -11.91
N ASP A 80 11.17 -0.74 -12.05
CA ASP A 80 11.60 -2.13 -12.15
C ASP A 80 11.55 -2.88 -10.80
N GLN A 81 11.52 -2.13 -9.69
CA GLN A 81 11.47 -2.68 -8.34
C GLN A 81 10.03 -2.83 -7.85
N ALA A 82 9.68 -4.05 -7.44
CA ALA A 82 8.35 -4.38 -6.94
C ALA A 82 7.93 -3.53 -5.73
N SER A 83 8.86 -3.20 -4.84
CA SER A 83 8.58 -2.35 -3.66
C SER A 83 8.07 -0.97 -4.05
N ASN A 84 8.61 -0.37 -5.11
CA ASN A 84 8.27 0.99 -5.54
C ASN A 84 6.91 1.02 -6.24
N VAL A 85 6.65 0.02 -7.11
CA VAL A 85 5.35 -0.14 -7.77
C VAL A 85 4.25 -0.38 -6.74
N LEU A 86 4.49 -1.29 -5.78
CA LEU A 86 3.50 -1.64 -4.77
C LEU A 86 3.24 -0.48 -3.80
N SER A 87 4.28 0.23 -3.34
CA SER A 87 4.10 1.38 -2.46
C SER A 87 3.34 2.51 -3.17
N HIS A 88 3.66 2.78 -4.43
CA HIS A 88 2.97 3.80 -5.22
C HIS A 88 1.49 3.46 -5.44
N LEU A 89 1.16 2.21 -5.78
CA LEU A 89 -0.23 1.78 -5.93
C LEU A 89 -1.01 1.91 -4.61
N VAL A 90 -0.36 1.70 -3.45
CA VAL A 90 -0.98 1.93 -2.13
C VAL A 90 -1.32 3.41 -1.95
N TRP A 91 -0.36 4.30 -2.20
CA TRP A 91 -0.58 5.76 -2.08
C TRP A 91 -1.65 6.28 -3.04
N VAL A 92 -1.64 5.80 -4.29
CA VAL A 92 -2.70 6.10 -5.26
C VAL A 92 -4.06 5.61 -4.77
N GLY A 93 -4.14 4.40 -4.20
CA GLY A 93 -5.37 3.87 -3.61
C GLY A 93 -5.86 4.69 -2.42
N LEU A 94 -4.95 5.27 -1.63
CA LEU A 94 -5.24 6.16 -0.50
C LEU A 94 -5.61 7.60 -0.91
N GLY A 95 -5.57 7.93 -2.21
CA GLY A 95 -6.01 9.22 -2.73
C GLY A 95 -4.88 10.21 -3.03
N ASP A 96 -3.62 9.79 -3.08
CA ASP A 96 -2.48 10.64 -3.48
C ASP A 96 -2.53 11.08 -4.97
N GLY A 97 -3.58 10.68 -5.69
CA GLY A 97 -3.97 11.24 -6.98
C GLY A 97 -3.23 10.64 -8.18
N LEU A 98 -3.58 11.17 -9.36
CA LEU A 98 -3.07 10.78 -10.68
C LEU A 98 -1.69 11.41 -11.02
N SER A 99 -1.11 12.17 -10.11
CA SER A 99 0.08 13.01 -10.33
C SER A 99 1.29 12.22 -10.85
N GLY A 100 1.46 10.97 -10.42
CA GLY A 100 2.53 10.08 -10.89
C GLY A 100 2.29 9.43 -12.26
N MET A 101 1.10 9.53 -12.86
CA MET A 101 0.79 8.76 -14.09
C MET A 101 1.51 9.25 -15.34
N MET A 102 1.85 10.55 -15.43
CA MET A 102 2.61 11.08 -16.57
C MET A 102 4.05 10.57 -16.56
N GLU A 103 4.69 10.52 -15.39
CA GLU A 103 6.06 10.03 -15.22
C GLU A 103 6.18 8.51 -15.48
N VAL A 104 5.15 7.75 -15.10
CA VAL A 104 5.04 6.31 -15.36
C VAL A 104 4.91 5.99 -16.85
N SER A 105 4.21 6.84 -17.62
CA SER A 105 3.90 6.57 -19.03
C SER A 105 5.13 6.63 -19.95
N GLU A 106 6.15 7.42 -19.60
CA GLU A 106 7.30 7.67 -20.48
C GLU A 106 8.28 6.49 -20.57
N GLY A 107 8.27 5.58 -19.58
CA GLY A 107 9.20 4.45 -19.47
C GLY A 107 8.65 3.08 -19.91
N THR A 108 7.46 3.00 -20.50
CA THR A 108 6.77 1.71 -20.75
C THR A 108 6.66 1.33 -22.23
N ALA A 109 6.58 0.03 -22.49
CA ALA A 109 6.42 -0.52 -23.85
C ALA A 109 5.12 -0.09 -24.54
N SER A 110 4.07 0.19 -23.76
CA SER A 110 2.73 0.53 -24.27
C SER A 110 2.01 1.49 -23.31
N PRO A 111 2.12 2.82 -23.53
CA PRO A 111 1.58 3.82 -22.60
C PRO A 111 0.05 3.77 -22.48
N SER A 112 -0.65 3.30 -23.52
CA SER A 112 -2.11 3.16 -23.50
C SER A 112 -2.60 2.07 -22.53
N LEU A 113 -1.89 0.95 -22.39
CA LEU A 113 -2.28 -0.14 -21.48
C LEU A 113 -2.08 0.25 -20.02
N VAL A 114 -1.00 0.98 -19.73
CA VAL A 114 -0.71 1.52 -18.39
C VAL A 114 -1.88 2.38 -17.90
N MET A 115 -2.35 3.29 -18.75
CA MET A 115 -3.48 4.16 -18.41
C MET A 115 -4.75 3.38 -18.04
N TRP A 116 -5.08 2.31 -18.79
CA TRP A 116 -6.23 1.46 -18.47
C TRP A 116 -6.07 0.69 -17.16
N ILE A 117 -4.87 0.17 -16.88
CA ILE A 117 -4.56 -0.54 -15.63
C ILE A 117 -4.70 0.39 -14.43
N TYR A 118 -4.17 1.61 -14.53
CA TYR A 118 -4.28 2.60 -13.46
C TYR A 118 -5.71 3.09 -13.25
N LEU A 119 -6.50 3.27 -14.32
CA LEU A 119 -7.90 3.64 -14.20
C LEU A 119 -8.69 2.51 -13.54
N ALA A 120 -8.47 1.26 -13.95
CA ALA A 120 -9.07 0.09 -13.33
C ALA A 120 -8.69 -0.03 -11.84
N TRP A 121 -7.42 0.20 -11.49
CA TRP A 121 -6.97 0.21 -10.11
C TRP A 121 -7.68 1.29 -9.28
N ASN A 122 -7.78 2.51 -9.79
CA ASN A 122 -8.47 3.60 -9.08
C ASN A 122 -9.97 3.30 -8.87
N VAL A 123 -10.65 2.71 -9.86
CA VAL A 123 -12.05 2.30 -9.70
C VAL A 123 -12.17 1.21 -8.64
N VAL A 124 -11.29 0.20 -8.67
CA VAL A 124 -11.28 -0.88 -7.69
C VAL A 124 -10.99 -0.35 -6.29
N ALA A 125 -9.98 0.53 -6.14
CA ALA A 125 -9.64 1.15 -4.88
C ALA A 125 -10.79 2.01 -4.34
N ALA A 126 -11.44 2.82 -5.17
CA ALA A 126 -12.57 3.67 -4.77
C ALA A 126 -13.86 2.91 -4.45
N VAL A 127 -14.03 1.68 -4.94
CA VAL A 127 -15.17 0.82 -4.59
C VAL A 127 -14.90 0.03 -3.31
N LEU A 128 -13.63 -0.28 -3.04
CA LEU A 128 -13.20 -1.05 -1.87
C LEU A 128 -13.01 -0.19 -0.62
N LEU A 129 -12.52 1.05 -0.76
CA LEU A 129 -12.37 2.05 0.31
C LEU A 129 -13.63 2.89 0.50
#